data_AF-A0A0L8M770-F1
#
_entry.id   AF-A0A0L8M770-F1
#
_cell.length_a   1.000
_cell.length_b   1.000
_cell.length_c   1.000
_cell.angle_alpha   90.00
_cell.angle_beta   90.00
_cell.angle_gamma   90.00
#
_symmetry.space_group_name_H-M   'P 1'
#
loop_
_entity.id
_entity.type
_entity.pdbx_description
1 polymer ?
#
loop_
_entity_poly.entity_id
_entity_poly.type
_entity_poly.pdbx_seq_one_letter_code
_entity_poly.pdbx_strand_id
1 'polypeptide(L)'
;MRLSRTASWFLLAFGVWSWFIWVSFVRNLWKNGSGLAFDAAGDPTSYFWVHLTLAVSSFLLGTVVGVIGLRGVRALRRESREDRADAGTDVRS
;
A
#
# COMPACT_ATOMS: atom_id res chain seq x y z
N MET A 1 -22.92 -6.22 -6.26
CA MET A 1 -21.95 -7.33 -6.43
C MET A 1 -21.00 -7.30 -5.25
N ARG A 2 -20.93 -8.35 -4.43
CA ARG A 2 -20.06 -8.39 -3.25
C ARG A 2 -18.61 -8.25 -3.72
N LEU A 3 -17.94 -7.16 -3.35
CA LEU A 3 -16.55 -6.94 -3.73
C LEU A 3 -15.74 -8.11 -3.17
N SER A 4 -15.36 -9.01 -4.09
CA SER A 4 -14.87 -10.34 -3.79
C SER A 4 -13.70 -10.27 -2.82
N ARG A 5 -13.66 -11.19 -1.85
CA ARG A 5 -12.52 -11.38 -0.92
C ARG A 5 -11.18 -11.37 -1.65
N THR A 6 -11.16 -11.80 -2.91
CA THR A 6 -10.01 -11.75 -3.83
C THR A 6 -9.54 -10.33 -4.14
N ALA A 7 -10.44 -9.38 -4.43
CA ALA A 7 -10.07 -8.00 -4.74
C ALA A 7 -9.45 -7.28 -3.53
N SER A 8 -9.97 -7.57 -2.34
CA SER A 8 -9.39 -7.09 -1.08
C SER A 8 -7.99 -7.65 -0.81
N TRP A 9 -7.78 -8.94 -1.05
CA TRP A 9 -6.46 -9.56 -0.92
C TRP A 9 -5.48 -9.05 -1.98
N PHE A 10 -5.98 -8.83 -3.21
CA PHE A 10 -5.21 -8.21 -4.28
C PHE A 10 -4.75 -6.81 -3.91
N LEU A 11 -5.64 -5.94 -3.39
CA LEU A 11 -5.27 -4.61 -2.94
C LEU A 11 -4.25 -4.62 -1.81
N LEU A 12 -4.36 -5.58 -0.89
CA LEU A 12 -3.43 -5.73 0.23
C LEU A 12 -2.05 -6.21 -0.24
N ALA A 13 -2.00 -7.25 -1.07
CA ALA A 13 -0.78 -7.74 -1.69
C ALA A 13 -0.14 -6.68 -2.60
N PHE A 14 -0.95 -5.98 -3.40
CA PHE A 14 -0.51 -4.90 -4.26
C PHE A 14 0.07 -3.73 -3.45
N GLY A 15 -0.55 -3.36 -2.32
CA GLY A 15 -0.03 -2.36 -1.41
C GLY A 15 1.33 -2.76 -0.80
N VAL A 16 1.45 -3.99 -0.30
CA VAL A 16 2.71 -4.51 0.27
C VAL A 16 3.80 -4.64 -0.79
N TRP A 17 3.47 -5.11 -1.99
CA TRP A 17 4.40 -5.21 -3.12
C TRP A 17 4.87 -3.83 -3.58
N SER A 18 3.93 -2.89 -3.75
CA SER A 18 4.21 -1.50 -4.11
C SER A 18 5.14 -0.86 -3.08
N TRP A 19 4.90 -1.08 -1.79
CA TRP A 19 5.81 -0.66 -0.72
C TRP A 19 7.23 -1.20 -0.95
N PHE A 20 7.38 -2.49 -1.20
CA PHE A 20 8.68 -3.11 -1.43
C PHE A 20 9.42 -2.48 -2.62
N ILE A 21 8.72 -2.20 -3.72
CA ILE A 21 9.25 -1.53 -4.91
C ILE A 21 9.74 -0.12 -4.56
N TRP A 22 8.91 0.70 -3.92
CA TRP A 22 9.27 2.10 -3.61
C TRP A 22 10.42 2.21 -2.62
N VAL A 23 10.43 1.39 -1.56
CA VAL A 23 11.55 1.37 -0.60
C VAL A 23 12.84 0.91 -1.25
N SER A 24 12.77 -0.15 -2.07
CA SER A 24 13.95 -0.65 -2.80
C SER A 24 14.46 0.40 -3.79
N PHE A 25 13.56 1.08 -4.49
CA PHE A 25 13.90 2.15 -5.43
C PHE A 25 14.57 3.33 -4.73
N VAL A 26 14.03 3.82 -3.60
CA VAL A 26 14.66 4.90 -2.82
C VAL A 26 16.03 4.47 -2.29
N ARG A 27 16.16 3.24 -1.77
CA ARG A 27 17.45 2.71 -1.32
C ARG A 27 18.46 2.59 -2.46
N ASN A 28 18.00 2.20 -3.65
CA ASN A 28 18.84 2.09 -4.84
C ASN A 28 19.22 3.46 -5.41
N LEU A 29 18.30 4.43 -5.37
CA LEU A 29 18.55 5.83 -5.73
C LEU A 29 19.64 6.43 -4.83
N TRP A 30 19.64 6.07 -3.54
CA TRP A 30 20.62 6.56 -2.56
C TRP A 30 21.97 5.84 -2.64
N LYS A 31 21.99 4.51 -2.80
CA LYS A 31 23.23 3.71 -2.79
C LYS A 31 23.94 3.62 -4.14
N ASN A 32 23.18 3.55 -5.22
CA ASN A 32 23.66 3.31 -6.58
C ASN A 32 23.14 4.39 -7.51
N GLY A 33 22.99 5.63 -7.02
CA GLY A 33 22.39 6.74 -7.74
C GLY A 33 22.77 6.65 -9.21
N SER A 34 21.75 6.47 -10.07
CA SER A 34 21.95 6.37 -11.51
C SER A 34 22.94 7.48 -11.89
N GLY A 35 23.87 7.28 -12.82
CA GLY A 35 24.98 8.24 -13.08
C GLY A 35 24.60 9.70 -13.42
N LEU A 36 23.33 10.09 -13.25
CA LEU A 36 22.70 11.41 -13.34
C LEU A 36 22.21 11.98 -11.98
N ALA A 37 22.19 11.18 -10.91
CA ALA A 37 21.62 11.54 -9.60
C ALA A 37 22.59 12.39 -8.76
N PHE A 38 23.89 12.21 -8.99
CA PHE A 38 24.97 12.97 -8.39
C PHE A 38 25.83 13.52 -9.52
N ASP A 39 26.16 14.80 -9.44
CA ASP A 39 27.10 15.40 -10.39
C ASP A 39 28.54 14.95 -10.11
N ALA A 40 29.50 15.40 -10.93
CA ALA A 40 30.90 15.04 -10.77
C ALA A 40 31.54 15.56 -9.46
N ALA A 41 30.89 16.49 -8.75
CA ALA A 41 31.28 16.99 -7.44
C ALA A 41 30.60 16.23 -6.28
N GLY A 42 29.60 15.39 -6.58
CA GLY A 42 28.84 14.61 -5.60
C GLY A 42 27.57 15.31 -5.11
N ASP A 43 27.16 16.42 -5.73
CA ASP A 43 25.95 17.15 -5.33
C ASP A 43 24.68 16.49 -5.94
N PRO A 44 23.58 16.39 -5.14
CA PRO A 44 22.34 15.81 -5.61
C PRO A 44 21.67 16.68 -6.66
N THR A 45 21.38 16.12 -7.83
CA THR A 45 20.77 16.85 -8.95
C THR A 45 19.28 17.10 -8.73
N SER A 46 18.69 18.00 -9.52
CA SER A 46 17.24 18.22 -9.55
C SER A 46 16.47 16.94 -9.94
N TYR A 47 17.05 16.08 -10.79
CA TYR A 47 16.49 14.77 -11.13
C TYR A 47 16.34 13.87 -9.90
N PHE A 48 17.33 13.88 -8.99
CA PHE A 48 17.27 13.15 -7.72
C PHE A 48 16.10 13.63 -6.85
N TRP A 49 15.97 14.94 -6.65
CA TRP A 49 14.91 15.49 -5.79
C TRP A 49 13.50 15.26 -6.31
N VAL A 50 13.30 15.39 -7.63
CA VAL A 50 12.01 15.11 -8.26
C VAL A 50 11.63 13.64 -8.06
N HIS A 51 12.55 12.71 -8.38
CA HIS A 51 12.27 11.28 -8.26
C HIS A 51 12.10 10.84 -6.80
N LEU A 52 12.90 11.39 -5.88
CA LEU A 52 12.76 11.13 -4.45
C LEU A 52 11.39 11.60 -3.93
N THR A 53 10.99 12.82 -4.28
CA THR A 53 9.70 13.38 -3.85
C THR A 53 8.53 12.61 -4.42
N LEU A 54 8.57 12.27 -5.72
CA LEU A 54 7.56 11.42 -6.37
C LEU A 54 7.48 10.04 -5.73
N ALA A 55 8.61 9.41 -5.42
CA ALA A 55 8.66 8.12 -4.77
C ALA A 55 8.07 8.15 -3.37
N VAL A 56 8.46 9.13 -2.54
CA VAL A 56 7.95 9.28 -1.17
C VAL A 56 6.45 9.61 -1.17
N SER A 57 6.01 10.51 -2.04
CA SER A 57 4.59 10.89 -2.15
C SER A 57 3.73 9.72 -2.63
N SER A 58 4.18 8.99 -3.65
CA SER A 58 3.50 7.79 -4.15
C SER A 58 3.48 6.68 -3.10
N PHE A 59 4.54 6.55 -2.32
CA PHE A 59 4.60 5.61 -1.21
C PHE A 59 3.57 5.95 -0.11
N LEU A 60 3.48 7.22 0.28
CA LEU A 60 2.50 7.69 1.26
C LEU A 60 1.06 7.46 0.77
N LEU A 61 0.77 7.82 -0.48
CA LEU A 61 -0.53 7.60 -1.10
C LEU A 61 -0.87 6.10 -1.16
N GLY A 62 0.07 5.25 -1.58
CA GLY A 62 -0.11 3.79 -1.58
C GLY A 62 -0.35 3.22 -0.18
N THR A 63 0.31 3.77 0.84
CA THR A 63 0.11 3.38 2.24
C THR A 63 -1.28 3.75 2.74
N VAL A 64 -1.75 4.97 2.44
CA VAL A 64 -3.11 5.42 2.80
C VAL A 64 -4.16 4.53 2.14
N VAL A 65 -4.02 4.25 0.85
CA VAL A 65 -4.93 3.36 0.11
C VAL A 65 -4.91 1.94 0.69
N GLY A 66 -3.72 1.41 0.99
CA GLY A 66 -3.56 0.08 1.60
C GLY A 66 -4.22 -0.01 2.99
N VAL A 67 -4.06 1.02 3.82
CA VAL A 67 -4.69 1.09 5.15
C VAL A 67 -6.21 1.20 5.03
N ILE A 68 -6.72 2.02 4.12
CA ILE A 68 -8.17 2.15 3.88
C ILE A 68 -8.75 0.82 3.39
N GLY A 69 -8.09 0.15 2.43
CA GLY A 69 -8.48 -1.18 1.96
C GLY A 69 -8.51 -2.21 3.10
N LEU A 70 -7.49 -2.21 3.96
CA LEU A 70 -7.42 -3.08 5.12
C LEU A 70 -8.54 -2.81 6.15
N ARG A 71 -8.90 -1.54 6.38
CA ARG A 71 -10.02 -1.17 7.27
C ARG A 71 -11.36 -1.58 6.69
N GLY A 72 -11.57 -1.41 5.38
CA GLY A 72 -12.77 -1.87 4.69
C GLY A 72 -12.97 -3.38 4.82
N VAL A 73 -11.89 -4.16 4.68
CA VAL A 73 -11.92 -5.62 4.88
C VAL A 73 -12.28 -5.99 6.31
N ARG A 74 -11.70 -5.31 7.31
CA ARG A 74 -11.98 -5.60 8.72
C ARG A 74 -13.42 -5.24 9.11
N ALA A 75 -13.97 -4.15 8.58
CA ALA A 75 -15.36 -3.76 8.81
C ALA A 75 -16.33 -4.81 8.24
N LEU A 76 -16.15 -5.21 6.98
CA LEU A 76 -16.97 -6.24 6.32
C LEU A 76 -16.92 -7.60 7.05
N ARG A 77 -15.76 -7.93 7.63
CA ARG A 77 -15.58 -9.18 8.39
C ARG A 77 -16.29 -9.16 9.75
N ARG A 78 -16.54 -7.98 10.31
CA ARG A 78 -17.25 -7.79 11.58
C ARG A 78 -18.75 -7.94 11.38
N GLU A 79 -19.27 -7.26 10.35
CA GLU A 79 -20.68 -7.33 9.92
C GLU A 79 -21.09 -8.76 9.57
N SER A 80 -20.25 -9.49 8.81
CA SER A 80 -20.51 -10.91 8.47
C SER A 80 -20.54 -11.86 9.68
N ARG A 81 -19.95 -11.46 10.82
CA ARG A 81 -19.93 -12.26 12.06
C ARG A 81 -21.14 -11.98 12.92
N GLU A 82 -21.60 -10.73 12.94
CA GLU A 82 -22.86 -10.32 13.59
C GLU A 82 -24.06 -10.96 12.88
N ASP A 83 -24.11 -10.93 11.54
CA ASP A 83 -25.19 -11.54 10.73
C ASP A 83 -25.33 -13.06 10.96
N ARG A 84 -24.19 -13.75 11.16
CA ARG A 84 -24.15 -15.20 11.43
C ARG A 84 -24.46 -15.54 12.89
N ALA A 85 -24.21 -14.61 13.82
CA ALA A 85 -24.56 -14.77 15.22
C ALA A 85 -26.08 -14.61 15.39
N ASP A 86 -26.67 -13.60 14.75
CA ASP A 86 -28.10 -13.30 14.79
C ASP A 86 -28.94 -14.46 14.22
N ALA A 87 -28.56 -14.97 13.04
CA ALA A 87 -29.18 -16.14 12.42
C ALA A 87 -29.07 -17.43 13.25
N GLY A 88 -28.08 -17.54 14.15
CA GLY A 88 -27.94 -18.68 15.06
C GLY A 88 -28.83 -18.58 16.29
N THR A 89 -29.22 -17.37 16.67
CA THR A 89 -30.17 -17.10 17.77
C THR A 89 -31.60 -17.38 17.35
N ASP A 90 -31.97 -17.01 16.12
CA ASP A 90 -33.33 -17.14 15.57
C ASP A 90 -33.76 -18.61 15.35
N VAL A 91 -32.80 -19.51 15.12
CA VAL A 91 -33.05 -20.96 14.96
C VAL A 91 -33.24 -21.67 16.31
N ARG A 92 -32.90 -21.01 17.43
CA ARG A 92 -32.90 -21.62 18.77
C ARG A 92 -34.09 -21.21 19.65
N SER A 93 -34.87 -20.23 19.21
CA SER A 93 -36.14 -19.78 19.82
C SER A 93 -37.34 -20.45 19.15
#